data_AF-A0A7C3ET35-F1
#
_entry.id   AF-A0A7C3ET35-F1
#
_cell.length_a   1.000
_cell.length_b   1.000
_cell.length_c   1.000
_cell.angle_alpha   90.00
_cell.angle_beta   90.00
_cell.angle_gamma   90.00
#
_symmetry.space_group_name_H-M   'P 1'
#
loop_
_entity.id
_entity.type
_entity.pdbx_description
1 polymer ?
#
loop_
_entity_poly.entity_id
_entity_poly.type
_entity_poly.pdbx_seq_one_letter_code
_entity_poly.pdbx_strand_id
1 'polypeptide(L)'
;MNQFEKTYVALGFVALALIEFATAMRVFGCKGDPSPRARLLMRAHRIGGYVFLLYALYLAWIGYDMMARYFAGGNYAARFDARVFTHAFLALSLIAVLVLKIAFVRVYRAYRPYVPLLGILVAVAAVVIWLIAGGMFLAIMGGAKTVTGAAGLVPGALA
;
A
#
# COMPACT_ATOMS: atom_id res chain seq x y z
N MET A 1 -13.62 9.39 7.77
CA MET A 1 -12.34 9.91 7.27
C MET A 1 -12.57 10.90 6.14
N ASN A 2 -12.07 12.12 6.29
CA ASN A 2 -12.03 13.10 5.22
C ASN A 2 -11.02 12.66 4.12
N GLN A 3 -11.02 13.33 2.96
CA GLN A 3 -10.16 12.94 1.84
C GLN A 3 -8.67 13.10 2.15
N PHE A 4 -8.29 14.14 2.91
CA PHE A 4 -6.90 14.38 3.29
C PHE A 4 -6.34 13.28 4.19
N GLU A 5 -7.12 12.80 5.17
CA GLU A 5 -6.75 11.67 6.04
C GLU A 5 -6.46 10.41 5.23
N LYS A 6 -7.28 10.10 4.21
CA LYS A 6 -7.05 8.94 3.32
C LYS A 6 -5.71 9.04 2.59
N THR A 7 -5.37 10.24 2.12
CA THR A 7 -4.09 10.49 1.43
C THR A 7 -2.91 10.38 2.37
N TYR A 8 -2.98 10.96 3.57
CA TYR A 8 -1.90 10.85 4.57
C TYR A 8 -1.67 9.41 5.01
N VAL A 9 -2.74 8.65 5.25
CA VAL A 9 -2.66 7.22 5.58
C VAL A 9 -2.01 6.45 4.43
N ALA A 10 -2.44 6.68 3.19
CA ALA A 10 -1.86 6.00 2.02
C ALA A 10 -0.37 6.34 1.81
N LEU A 11 0.03 7.60 1.99
CA LEU A 11 1.43 8.02 1.91
C LEU A 11 2.26 7.43 3.04
N GLY A 12 1.75 7.43 4.27
CA GLY A 12 2.39 6.81 5.42
C GLY A 12 2.64 5.32 5.21
N PHE A 13 1.66 4.62 4.63
CA PHE A 13 1.78 3.20 4.29
C PHE A 13 2.92 2.91 3.30
N VAL A 14 3.00 3.68 2.21
CA VAL A 14 4.07 3.48 1.21
C VAL A 14 5.42 3.94 1.72
N ALA A 15 5.50 5.06 2.43
CA ALA A 15 6.74 5.50 3.04
C ALA A 15 7.28 4.43 3.99
N LEU A 16 6.41 3.83 4.81
CA LEU A 16 6.78 2.72 5.69
C LEU A 16 7.24 1.49 4.89
N ALA A 17 6.53 1.11 3.82
CA ALA A 17 6.92 0.01 2.95
C ALA A 17 8.32 0.21 2.34
N LEU A 18 8.62 1.43 1.89
CA LEU A 18 9.91 1.78 1.29
C LEU A 18 11.04 1.83 2.33
N ILE A 19 10.77 2.32 3.54
CA ILE A 19 11.74 2.29 4.66
C ILE A 19 12.04 0.84 5.06
N GLU A 20 11.01 0.00 5.18
CA GLU A 20 11.15 -1.42 5.48
C GLU A 20 11.91 -2.17 4.38
N PHE A 21 11.67 -1.83 3.12
CA PHE A 21 12.43 -2.36 2.00
C PHE A 21 13.89 -1.92 2.03
N ALA A 22 14.15 -0.62 2.21
CA ALA A 22 15.50 -0.07 2.23
C ALA A 22 16.34 -0.61 3.41
N THR A 23 15.72 -0.79 4.58
CA THR A 23 16.37 -1.39 5.76
C THR A 23 16.76 -2.84 5.50
N ALA A 24 15.88 -3.64 4.88
CA ALA A 24 16.20 -5.00 4.47
C ALA A 24 17.31 -5.06 3.40
N MET A 25 17.24 -4.20 2.38
CA MET A 25 18.25 -4.15 1.31
C MET A 25 19.62 -3.71 1.80
N ARG A 26 19.71 -2.83 2.80
CA ARG A 26 21.00 -2.48 3.42
C ARG A 26 21.67 -3.65 4.15
N VAL A 27 20.90 -4.64 4.59
CA VAL A 27 21.43 -5.82 5.29
C VAL A 27 21.69 -6.97 4.34
N PHE A 28 20.80 -7.20 3.37
CA PHE A 28 20.86 -8.37 2.47
C PHE A 28 21.36 -8.05 1.04
N GLY A 29 21.35 -6.79 0.62
CA GLY A 29 21.65 -6.38 -0.75
C GLY A 29 23.12 -6.01 -1.00
N CYS A 30 23.89 -5.69 0.05
CA CYS A 30 25.31 -5.38 -0.09
C CYS A 30 26.16 -6.66 0.06
N LYS A 31 26.98 -6.97 -0.95
CA LYS A 31 28.03 -8.00 -0.83
C LYS A 31 29.15 -7.48 0.07
N GLY A 32 29.48 -8.19 1.15
CA GLY A 32 30.54 -7.83 2.08
C GLY A 32 30.21 -8.18 3.52
N ASP A 33 31.08 -7.78 4.44
CA ASP A 33 30.86 -7.98 5.88
C ASP A 33 29.62 -7.21 6.37
N PRO A 34 28.80 -7.81 7.24
CA PRO A 34 27.63 -7.16 7.77
C PRO A 34 28.03 -5.87 8.51
N SER A 35 27.36 -4.75 8.17
CA SER A 35 27.65 -3.47 8.82
C SER A 35 27.60 -3.60 10.36
N PRO A 36 28.38 -2.80 11.12
CA PRO A 36 28.34 -2.81 12.59
C PRO A 36 26.92 -2.56 13.15
N ARG A 37 26.06 -1.91 12.35
CA ARG A 37 24.68 -1.57 12.68
C ARG A 37 23.66 -2.59 12.17
N ALA A 38 24.06 -3.70 11.55
CA ALA A 38 23.16 -4.70 10.98
C ALA A 38 22.17 -5.24 12.01
N ARG A 39 22.62 -5.45 13.26
CA ARG A 39 21.75 -5.92 14.35
C ARG A 39 20.67 -4.90 14.72
N LEU A 40 21.00 -3.61 14.69
CA LEU A 40 20.05 -2.52 14.93
C LEU A 40 19.07 -2.39 13.77
N LEU A 41 19.56 -2.41 12.53
CA LEU A 41 18.73 -2.37 11.31
C LEU A 41 17.72 -3.53 11.27
N MET A 42 18.14 -4.74 11.64
CA MET A 42 17.24 -5.90 11.72
C MET A 42 16.21 -5.79 12.85
N ARG A 43 16.53 -5.13 13.97
CA ARG A 43 15.54 -4.83 15.02
C ARG A 43 14.54 -3.79 14.53
N ALA A 44 15.01 -2.72 13.88
CA ALA A 44 14.17 -1.69 13.29
C ALA A 44 13.22 -2.29 12.24
N HIS A 45 13.73 -3.08 11.30
CA HIS A 45 12.93 -3.82 10.30
C HIS A 45 11.89 -4.74 10.94
N ARG A 46 12.24 -5.40 12.05
CA ARG A 46 11.26 -6.24 12.76
C ARG A 46 10.13 -5.41 13.36
N ILE A 47 10.46 -4.30 14.01
CA ILE A 47 9.47 -3.40 14.64
C ILE A 47 8.61 -2.74 13.57
N GLY A 48 9.23 -2.14 12.55
CA GLY A 48 8.50 -1.50 11.47
C GLY A 48 7.70 -2.49 10.63
N GLY A 49 8.15 -3.75 10.48
CA GLY A 49 7.35 -4.82 9.92
C GLY A 49 6.06 -5.14 10.70
N TYR A 50 6.08 -5.04 12.04
CA TYR A 50 4.85 -5.17 12.85
C TYR A 50 3.94 -3.96 12.70
N VAL A 51 4.50 -2.75 12.65
CA VAL A 51 3.73 -1.53 12.37
C VAL A 51 3.08 -1.63 10.99
N PHE A 52 3.82 -2.10 9.99
CA PHE A 52 3.32 -2.30 8.63
C PHE A 52 2.20 -3.32 8.59
N LEU A 53 2.30 -4.42 9.33
CA LEU A 53 1.24 -5.41 9.46
C LEU A 53 -0.04 -4.80 10.05
N LEU A 54 0.06 -4.04 11.15
CA LEU A 54 -1.09 -3.35 11.74
C LEU A 54 -1.72 -2.37 10.75
N TYR A 55 -0.90 -1.63 10.01
CA TYR A 55 -1.35 -0.72 8.97
C TYR A 55 -2.09 -1.43 7.83
N ALA A 56 -1.54 -2.56 7.36
CA ALA A 56 -2.15 -3.39 6.33
C ALA A 56 -3.50 -3.98 6.79
N LEU A 57 -3.58 -4.45 8.05
CA LEU A 57 -4.83 -4.93 8.65
C LEU A 57 -5.88 -3.82 8.76
N TYR A 58 -5.46 -2.62 9.17
CA TYR A 58 -6.35 -1.46 9.23
C TYR A 58 -6.92 -1.09 7.84
N LEU A 59 -6.07 -1.06 6.81
CA LEU A 59 -6.49 -0.78 5.43
C LEU A 59 -7.42 -1.87 4.87
N ALA A 60 -7.13 -3.14 5.17
CA ALA A 60 -7.99 -4.25 4.76
C ALA A 60 -9.34 -4.23 5.48
N TRP A 61 -9.38 -3.86 6.76
CA TRP A 61 -10.62 -3.65 7.49
C TRP A 61 -11.49 -2.56 6.84
N ILE A 62 -10.90 -1.43 6.44
CA ILE A 62 -11.61 -0.39 5.69
C ILE A 62 -12.16 -0.94 4.38
N GLY A 63 -11.34 -1.68 3.62
CA GLY A 63 -11.78 -2.31 2.37
C GLY A 63 -12.94 -3.29 2.56
N TYR A 64 -12.88 -4.09 3.63
CA TYR A 64 -13.94 -5.02 4.00
C TYR A 64 -15.24 -4.31 4.41
N ASP A 65 -15.17 -3.29 5.28
CA ASP A 65 -16.34 -2.49 5.69
C ASP A 65 -17.01 -1.82 4.48
N MET A 66 -16.23 -1.27 3.55
CA MET A 66 -16.76 -0.72 2.31
C MET A 66 -17.49 -1.81 1.53
N MET A 67 -16.84 -2.95 1.28
CA MET A 67 -17.40 -4.06 0.52
C MET A 67 -18.67 -4.65 1.17
N ALA A 68 -18.71 -4.77 2.50
CA ALA A 68 -19.88 -5.23 3.26
C ALA A 68 -21.08 -4.28 3.09
N ARG A 69 -20.85 -2.96 3.15
CA ARG A 69 -21.89 -1.96 2.88
C ARG A 69 -22.40 -2.00 1.44
N TYR A 70 -21.51 -2.30 0.48
CA TYR A 70 -21.89 -2.49 -0.92
C TYR A 70 -22.81 -3.71 -1.10
N PHE A 71 -22.48 -4.84 -0.46
CA PHE A 71 -23.28 -6.07 -0.57
C PHE A 71 -24.63 -5.99 0.17
N ALA A 72 -24.70 -5.25 1.28
CA ALA A 72 -25.95 -5.05 2.02
C ALA A 72 -27.01 -4.23 1.24
N GLY A 73 -26.61 -3.47 0.20
CA GLY A 73 -27.48 -2.56 -0.54
C GLY A 73 -28.35 -3.17 -1.66
N GLY A 74 -28.34 -4.49 -1.84
CA GLY A 74 -29.28 -5.24 -2.72
C GLY A 74 -29.16 -5.04 -4.24
N ASN A 75 -28.39 -4.07 -4.72
CA ASN A 75 -28.24 -3.76 -6.15
C ASN A 75 -26.92 -4.30 -6.74
N TYR A 76 -26.82 -5.62 -6.87
CA TYR A 76 -25.60 -6.33 -7.27
C TYR A 76 -25.15 -6.03 -8.72
N ALA A 77 -26.09 -5.88 -9.66
CA ALA A 77 -25.78 -5.77 -11.09
C ALA A 77 -25.55 -4.33 -11.60
N ALA A 78 -26.15 -3.33 -10.96
CA ALA A 78 -26.09 -1.93 -11.42
C ALA A 78 -24.92 -1.12 -10.84
N ARG A 79 -24.19 -1.66 -9.85
CA ARG A 79 -23.18 -0.93 -9.07
C ARG A 79 -21.88 -1.72 -8.84
N PHE A 80 -21.54 -2.65 -9.72
CA PHE A 80 -20.23 -3.32 -9.67
C PHE A 80 -19.12 -2.30 -9.97
N ASP A 81 -18.63 -1.63 -8.92
CA ASP A 81 -17.47 -0.75 -9.03
C ASP A 81 -16.22 -1.64 -8.97
N ALA A 82 -15.72 -1.99 -10.16
CA ALA A 82 -14.49 -2.77 -10.34
C ALA A 82 -13.34 -2.21 -9.51
N ARG A 83 -13.31 -0.88 -9.29
CA ARG A 83 -12.34 -0.21 -8.42
C ARG A 83 -12.37 -0.76 -6.99
N VAL A 84 -13.53 -0.78 -6.35
CA VAL A 84 -13.68 -1.20 -4.94
C VAL A 84 -13.29 -2.66 -4.80
N PHE A 85 -13.73 -3.49 -5.75
CA PHE A 85 -13.37 -4.90 -5.81
C PHE A 85 -11.85 -5.11 -5.96
N THR A 86 -11.22 -4.48 -6.96
CA THR A 86 -9.78 -4.61 -7.20
C THR A 86 -8.97 -4.14 -5.99
N HIS A 87 -9.38 -3.07 -5.31
CA HIS A 87 -8.71 -2.60 -4.11
C HIS A 87 -8.81 -3.58 -2.94
N ALA A 88 -10.02 -4.05 -2.64
CA ALA A 88 -10.23 -5.02 -1.57
C ALA A 88 -9.48 -6.33 -1.85
N PHE A 89 -9.51 -6.80 -3.09
CA PHE A 89 -8.80 -8.01 -3.52
C PHE A 89 -7.28 -7.89 -3.38
N LEU A 90 -6.70 -6.78 -3.82
CA LEU A 90 -5.26 -6.57 -3.71
C LEU A 90 -4.82 -6.40 -2.25
N ALA A 91 -5.61 -5.70 -1.42
CA ALA A 91 -5.34 -5.57 0.02
C ALA A 91 -5.34 -6.93 0.72
N LEU A 92 -6.31 -7.80 0.39
CA LEU A 92 -6.37 -9.16 0.93
C LEU A 92 -5.17 -10.01 0.47
N SER A 93 -4.80 -9.89 -0.80
CA SER A 93 -3.63 -10.57 -1.38
C SER A 93 -2.34 -10.13 -0.69
N LEU A 94 -2.18 -8.85 -0.37
CA LEU A 94 -1.03 -8.36 0.38
C LEU A 94 -0.96 -8.96 1.79
N ILE A 95 -2.10 -9.08 2.49
CA ILE A 95 -2.17 -9.75 3.79
C ILE A 95 -1.77 -11.22 3.65
N ALA A 96 -2.27 -11.93 2.63
CA ALA A 96 -1.92 -13.33 2.40
C ALA A 96 -0.40 -13.50 2.22
N VAL A 97 0.24 -12.64 1.43
CA VAL A 97 1.70 -12.66 1.23
C VAL A 97 2.45 -12.32 2.53
N LEU A 98 1.96 -11.36 3.32
CA LEU A 98 2.54 -11.03 4.63
C LEU A 98 2.47 -12.22 5.60
N VAL A 99 1.32 -12.89 5.68
CA VAL A 99 1.16 -14.09 6.51
C VAL A 99 2.10 -15.20 6.04
N LEU A 100 2.22 -15.40 4.73
CA LEU A 100 3.15 -16.37 4.16
C LEU A 100 4.61 -16.04 4.52
N LYS A 101 5.02 -14.78 4.43
CA LYS A 101 6.34 -14.31 4.86
C LYS A 101 6.58 -14.61 6.34
N ILE A 102 5.60 -14.35 7.21
CA ILE A 102 5.69 -14.63 8.64
C ILE A 102 5.80 -16.14 8.89
N ALA A 103 5.02 -16.96 8.19
CA ALA A 103 5.07 -18.43 8.28
C ALA A 103 6.44 -18.97 7.88
N PHE A 104 7.07 -18.45 6.82
CA PHE A 104 8.41 -18.89 6.40
C PHE A 104 9.50 -18.52 7.40
N VAL A 105 9.38 -17.36 8.05
CA VAL A 105 10.34 -16.93 9.08
C VAL A 105 10.20 -17.75 10.37
N ARG A 106 8.96 -18.07 10.78
CA ARG A 106 8.66 -18.67 12.09
C ARG A 106 8.55 -20.19 12.06
N VAL A 107 7.81 -20.73 11.10
CA VAL A 107 7.44 -22.16 11.00
C VAL A 107 8.38 -22.87 10.05
N TYR A 108 8.46 -22.42 8.79
CA TYR A 108 9.18 -23.12 7.73
C TYR A 108 10.63 -22.64 7.55
N ARG A 109 11.46 -22.88 8.57
CA ARG A 109 12.85 -22.38 8.62
C ARG A 109 13.72 -22.81 7.43
N ALA A 110 13.40 -23.93 6.77
CA ALA A 110 14.08 -24.38 5.55
C ALA A 110 13.97 -23.38 4.38
N TYR A 111 12.91 -22.57 4.33
CA TYR A 111 12.67 -21.58 3.27
C TYR A 111 13.20 -20.18 3.61
N ARG A 112 13.98 -20.04 4.69
CA ARG A 112 14.64 -18.77 5.06
C ARG A 112 15.44 -18.10 3.92
N PRO A 113 16.12 -18.84 3.03
CA PRO A 113 16.81 -18.22 1.89
C PRO A 113 15.88 -17.44 0.94
N TYR A 114 14.59 -17.79 0.87
CA TYR A 114 13.60 -17.13 0.01
C TYR A 114 12.89 -15.95 0.67
N VAL A 115 13.12 -15.70 1.97
CA VAL A 115 12.47 -14.61 2.72
C VAL A 115 12.78 -13.21 2.14
N PRO A 116 14.01 -12.91 1.66
CA PRO A 116 14.28 -11.64 0.98
C PRO A 116 13.41 -11.43 -0.27
N LEU A 117 13.22 -12.48 -1.08
CA LEU A 117 12.36 -12.43 -2.26
C LEU A 117 10.90 -12.11 -1.91
N LEU A 118 10.36 -12.76 -0.86
CA LEU A 118 9.04 -12.43 -0.33
C LEU A 118 8.98 -10.97 0.17
N GLY A 119 10.06 -10.46 0.76
CA GLY A 119 10.16 -9.06 1.16
C GLY A 119 10.05 -8.09 -0.02
N ILE A 120 10.73 -8.39 -1.14
CA ILE A 120 10.63 -7.62 -2.39
C ILE A 120 9.19 -7.67 -2.91
N LEU A 121 8.58 -8.86 -2.95
CA LEU A 121 7.19 -9.03 -3.42
C LEU A 121 6.20 -8.21 -2.58
N VAL A 122 6.33 -8.21 -1.25
CA VAL A 122 5.49 -7.39 -0.36
C VAL A 122 5.66 -5.90 -0.66
N ALA A 123 6.90 -5.42 -0.83
CA ALA A 123 7.16 -4.02 -1.12
C ALA A 123 6.59 -3.60 -2.49
N VAL A 124 6.80 -4.41 -3.53
CA VAL A 124 6.25 -4.17 -4.87
C VAL A 124 4.72 -4.19 -4.83
N ALA A 125 4.12 -5.18 -4.18
CA ALA A 125 2.66 -5.27 -4.05
C ALA A 125 2.08 -4.05 -3.31
N ALA A 126 2.72 -3.59 -2.24
CA ALA A 126 2.30 -2.39 -1.51
C ALA A 126 2.35 -1.12 -2.39
N VAL A 127 3.40 -0.96 -3.20
CA VAL A 127 3.52 0.16 -4.14
C VAL A 127 2.47 0.07 -5.25
N VAL A 128 2.26 -1.11 -5.84
CA VAL A 128 1.25 -1.33 -6.88
C VAL A 128 -0.15 -1.02 -6.36
N ILE A 129 -0.50 -1.52 -5.17
CA ILE A 129 -1.77 -1.21 -4.49
C ILE A 129 -1.92 0.29 -4.32
N TRP A 130 -0.87 0.98 -3.86
CA TRP A 130 -0.91 2.42 -3.69
C TRP A 130 -1.00 3.18 -5.01
N LEU A 131 -0.37 2.74 -6.09
CA LEU A 131 -0.50 3.39 -7.39
C LEU A 131 -1.92 3.25 -7.94
N ILE A 132 -2.52 2.07 -7.78
CA ILE A 132 -3.91 1.81 -8.20
C ILE A 132 -4.90 2.62 -7.32
N ALA A 133 -4.59 2.82 -6.03
CA ALA A 133 -5.43 3.53 -5.06
C ALA A 133 -5.25 5.04 -5.02
N GLY A 134 -4.01 5.46 -4.78
CA GLY A 134 -3.60 6.84 -4.61
C GLY A 134 -3.26 7.53 -5.93
N GLY A 135 -2.74 6.80 -6.93
CA GLY A 135 -2.36 7.38 -8.23
C GLY A 135 -3.55 7.95 -8.99
N MET A 136 -4.69 7.24 -8.99
CA MET A 136 -5.94 7.77 -9.56
C MET A 136 -6.46 8.98 -8.77
N PHE A 137 -6.34 9.00 -7.44
CA PHE A 137 -6.77 10.13 -6.62
C PHE A 137 -5.91 11.38 -6.86
N LEU A 138 -4.58 11.22 -6.97
CA LEU A 138 -3.67 12.31 -7.33
C LEU A 138 -3.90 12.79 -8.77
N ALA A 139 -4.22 11.89 -9.71
CA ALA A 139 -4.59 12.25 -11.07
C ALA A 139 -5.90 13.05 -11.13
N ILE A 140 -6.91 12.69 -10.33
CA ILE A 140 -8.18 13.42 -10.22
C ILE A 140 -7.96 14.79 -9.57
N MET A 141 -7.18 14.87 -8.48
CA MET A 141 -6.87 16.16 -7.83
C MET A 141 -5.96 17.06 -8.68
N GLY A 142 -5.03 16.49 -9.44
CA GLY A 142 -4.17 17.20 -10.38
C GLY A 142 -4.94 17.70 -11.61
N GLY A 143 -5.85 16.88 -12.14
CA GLY A 143 -6.76 17.23 -13.24
C GLY A 143 -7.82 18.26 -12.84
N ALA A 144 -8.27 18.28 -11.59
CA ALA A 144 -9.18 19.32 -11.11
C ALA A 144 -8.56 20.72 -11.19
N LYS A 145 -7.24 20.84 -10.96
CA LYS A 145 -6.49 22.11 -11.09
C LYS A 145 -6.32 22.56 -12.55
N THR A 146 -6.23 21.64 -13.51
CA THR A 146 -6.11 22.01 -14.93
C THR A 146 -7.45 22.48 -15.52
N VAL A 147 -8.58 21.92 -15.07
CA VAL A 147 -9.91 22.36 -15.52
C VAL A 147 -10.29 23.73 -14.95
N THR A 148 -9.97 24.02 -13.69
CA THR A 148 -10.19 25.38 -13.12
C THR A 148 -9.20 26.41 -13.66
N GLY A 149 -7.97 26.01 -14.03
CA GLY A 149 -7.02 26.87 -14.72
C GLY A 149 -7.43 27.22 -16.15
N ALA A 150 -8.10 26.31 -16.86
CA ALA A 150 -8.63 26.56 -18.20
C ALA A 150 -9.93 27.40 -18.17
N ALA A 151 -10.77 27.24 -17.14
CA ALA A 151 -11.99 28.03 -16.97
C ALA A 151 -11.76 29.49 -16.50
N GLY A 152 -10.54 29.81 -16.03
CA GLY A 152 -10.15 31.15 -15.60
C GLY A 152 -9.60 32.07 -16.70
N LEU A 153 -9.53 31.61 -17.96
CA LEU A 153 -8.90 32.34 -19.08
C LEU A 153 -9.86 32.76 -20.21
N VAL A 154 -11.18 32.80 -19.97
CA VAL A 154 -12.10 33.49 -20.89
C VAL A 154 -12.67 34.76 -20.25
N PRO A 155 -11.90 35.85 -20.15
CA PRO A 155 -12.45 37.19 -20.03
C PRO A 155 -12.90 37.63 -21.44
N GLY A 156 -14.20 37.51 -21.72
CA GLY A 156 -14.84 38.18 -22.85
C GLY A 156 -15.30 37.28 -24.00
N ALA A 157 -16.55 36.84 -23.93
CA ALA A 157 -17.45 36.60 -25.07
C ALA A 157 -18.82 36.24 -24.47
N LEU A 158 -19.95 36.92 -24.64
CA LEU A 158 -20.46 38.08 -25.39
C LEU A 158 -21.69 38.55 -24.55
N ALA A 159 -21.91 39.84 -24.35
CA ALA A 159 -22.90 40.66 -25.08
C ALA A 159 -24.33 40.08 -25.06
#